data_AF-A0AAN8H6B6-F1
#
_entry.id   AF-A0AAN8H6B6-F1
#
_cell.length_a   1.000
_cell.length_b   1.000
_cell.length_c   1.000
_cell.angle_alpha   90.00
_cell.angle_beta   90.00
_cell.angle_gamma   90.00
#
_symmetry.space_group_name_H-M   'P 1'
#
loop_
_entity.id
_entity.type
_entity.pdbx_description
1 polymer ?
#
loop_
_entity_poly.entity_id
_entity_poly.type
_entity_poly.pdbx_seq_one_letter_code
_entity_poly.pdbx_strand_id
1 'polypeptide(L)'
;MLLDMNDKMVSATEECVGPMKLTQEPIQVLLVFAKEDSQSDAFWWACDRAGFRCNIARTPETAVECFLEKHHEIIVIDGRHSRYFEPEAVCRLIRATKPSENTVILAVLPQKAADQEEPSVLPLLCAGFSRRFVENSSVSACYNELIQIDHGEVRCQFKLRACNSAFTALEHCQEAVEITSEDHIIQYVNPAFERMMGYQKGELIGKELTELPKSDKNRADLLDTINTCIKKGKEWTGIYYARKKSGDSLQQHVRITPVIGQGG
;
A
#
# COMPACT_ATOMS: atom_id res chain seq x y z
N MET A 1 -4.74 -29.33 -23.03
CA MET A 1 -5.66 -30.05 -22.12
C MET A 1 -5.42 -29.43 -20.76
N LEU A 2 -6.30 -28.52 -20.34
CA LEU A 2 -6.23 -27.83 -19.05
C LEU A 2 -6.40 -28.89 -17.95
N LEU A 3 -5.32 -29.21 -17.25
CA LEU A 3 -5.42 -29.92 -15.98
C LEU A 3 -5.77 -28.89 -14.92
N ASP A 4 -7.06 -28.56 -14.83
CA ASP A 4 -7.64 -28.11 -13.57
C ASP A 4 -7.57 -29.30 -12.61
N MET A 5 -6.64 -29.25 -11.65
CA MET A 5 -6.67 -30.16 -10.52
C MET A 5 -6.42 -29.40 -9.21
N ASN A 6 -7.38 -29.62 -8.30
CA ASN A 6 -7.42 -29.26 -6.89
C ASN A 6 -7.34 -27.76 -6.57
N ASP A 7 -8.50 -27.12 -6.64
CA ASP A 7 -8.88 -26.00 -5.78
C ASP A 7 -8.91 -26.53 -4.33
N LYS A 8 -7.75 -26.81 -3.74
CA LYS A 8 -7.62 -26.90 -2.28
C LYS A 8 -8.16 -25.56 -1.80
N MET A 9 -9.27 -25.60 -1.08
CA MET A 9 -9.92 -24.43 -0.52
C MET A 9 -8.99 -23.87 0.57
N VAL A 10 -7.95 -23.14 0.16
CA VAL A 10 -7.07 -22.41 1.07
C VAL A 10 -7.95 -21.29 1.63
N SER A 11 -8.28 -21.39 2.90
CA SER A 11 -9.18 -20.46 3.56
C SER A 11 -8.53 -19.09 3.64
N ALA A 12 -9.28 -18.06 3.30
CA ALA A 12 -8.85 -16.69 3.52
C ALA A 12 -8.47 -16.46 4.99
N THR A 13 -7.43 -15.67 5.22
CA THR A 13 -6.92 -15.36 6.56
C THR A 13 -7.44 -14.01 7.03
N GLU A 14 -7.93 -13.92 8.26
CA GLU A 14 -8.29 -12.64 8.86
C GLU A 14 -7.05 -11.92 9.41
N GLU A 15 -6.84 -10.68 8.98
CA GLU A 15 -5.83 -9.79 9.54
C GLU A 15 -6.47 -8.51 10.09
N CYS A 16 -5.92 -8.01 11.20
CA CYS A 16 -6.34 -6.76 11.81
C CYS A 16 -5.38 -5.63 11.45
N VAL A 17 -5.91 -4.51 10.95
CA VAL A 17 -5.16 -3.27 10.73
C VAL A 17 -5.83 -2.15 11.52
N GLY A 18 -5.29 -1.85 12.70
CA GLY A 18 -5.96 -0.99 13.67
C GLY A 18 -7.35 -1.56 14.04
N PRO A 19 -8.44 -0.78 13.90
CA PRO A 19 -9.80 -1.26 14.17
C PRO A 19 -10.41 -2.07 13.00
N MET A 20 -9.76 -2.12 11.83
CA MET A 20 -10.27 -2.82 10.66
C MET A 20 -9.99 -4.32 10.78
N LYS A 21 -11.02 -5.14 10.53
CA LYS A 21 -10.89 -6.57 10.29
C LYS A 21 -10.99 -6.81 8.79
N LEU A 22 -9.94 -7.35 8.21
CA LEU A 22 -9.84 -7.55 6.77
C LEU A 22 -9.60 -9.02 6.48
N THR A 23 -10.26 -9.51 5.43
CA THR A 23 -10.07 -10.85 4.92
C THR A 23 -9.05 -10.80 3.80
N GLN A 24 -7.95 -11.54 3.95
CA GLN A 24 -6.94 -11.70 2.92
C GLN A 24 -7.18 -13.03 2.20
N GLU A 25 -7.54 -12.94 0.93
CA GLU A 25 -7.65 -14.10 0.04
C GLU A 25 -6.29 -14.77 -0.17
N PRO A 26 -6.25 -16.06 -0.56
CA PRO A 26 -5.00 -16.74 -0.87
C PRO A 26 -4.19 -15.99 -1.93
N ILE A 27 -2.89 -15.85 -1.68
CA ILE A 27 -1.94 -15.19 -2.57
C ILE A 27 -2.02 -15.77 -3.98
N GLN A 28 -2.16 -14.90 -4.98
CA GLN A 28 -2.10 -15.21 -6.39
C GLN A 28 -0.69 -14.94 -6.92
N VAL A 29 -0.08 -15.97 -7.51
CA VAL A 29 1.25 -15.90 -8.14
C VAL A 29 1.11 -16.13 -9.64
N LEU A 30 1.73 -15.26 -10.44
CA LEU A 30 1.90 -15.48 -11.89
C LEU A 30 3.36 -15.84 -12.20
N LEU A 31 3.56 -17.04 -12.73
CA LEU A 31 4.86 -17.50 -13.21
C LEU A 31 4.97 -17.24 -14.72
N VAL A 32 5.88 -16.37 -15.12
CA VAL A 32 6.16 -16.03 -16.52
C VAL A 32 7.45 -16.72 -16.95
N PHE A 33 7.33 -17.91 -17.52
CA PHE A 33 8.45 -18.75 -17.94
C PHE A 33 8.21 -19.23 -19.37
N ALA A 34 9.13 -18.98 -20.30
CA ALA A 34 8.95 -19.39 -21.70
C ALA A 34 8.90 -20.91 -21.88
N LYS A 35 9.59 -21.65 -21.01
CA LYS A 35 9.69 -23.10 -21.05
C LYS A 35 9.46 -23.71 -19.68
N GLU A 36 8.95 -24.93 -19.71
CA GLU A 36 8.90 -25.80 -18.54
C GLU A 36 10.28 -26.43 -18.34
N ASP A 37 10.82 -26.22 -17.17
CA ASP A 37 12.11 -26.71 -16.71
C ASP A 37 12.14 -26.82 -15.17
N SER A 38 13.25 -27.33 -14.65
CA SER A 38 13.43 -27.53 -13.21
C SER A 38 13.25 -26.28 -12.35
N GLN A 39 13.49 -25.08 -12.88
CA GLN A 39 13.30 -23.84 -12.12
C GLN A 39 11.84 -23.42 -12.10
N SER A 40 11.16 -23.50 -13.24
CA SER A 40 9.72 -23.23 -13.32
C SER A 40 8.92 -24.22 -12.46
N ASP A 41 9.32 -25.50 -12.47
CA ASP A 41 8.71 -26.54 -11.64
C ASP A 41 8.98 -26.26 -10.16
N ALA A 42 10.18 -25.82 -9.81
CA ALA A 42 10.53 -25.49 -8.43
C ALA A 42 9.64 -24.37 -7.85
N PHE A 43 9.38 -23.31 -8.63
CA PHE A 43 8.44 -22.26 -8.22
C PHE A 43 7.00 -22.75 -8.17
N TRP A 44 6.58 -23.61 -9.10
CA TRP A 44 5.24 -24.17 -9.09
C TRP A 44 4.98 -25.03 -7.85
N TRP A 45 5.89 -25.96 -7.53
CA TRP A 45 5.81 -26.78 -6.32
C TRP A 45 5.97 -25.96 -5.04
N ALA A 46 6.73 -24.87 -5.08
CA ALA A 46 6.83 -23.93 -3.97
C ALA A 46 5.49 -23.21 -3.71
N CYS A 47 4.77 -22.81 -4.77
CA CYS A 47 3.42 -22.23 -4.65
C CYS A 47 2.44 -23.23 -4.05
N ASP A 48 2.41 -24.48 -4.56
CA ASP A 48 1.55 -25.54 -4.01
C ASP A 48 1.85 -25.80 -2.52
N ARG A 49 3.14 -25.90 -2.17
CA ARG A 49 3.59 -26.08 -0.77
C ARG A 49 3.20 -24.91 0.12
N ALA A 50 3.19 -23.69 -0.40
CA ALA A 50 2.78 -22.48 0.33
C ALA A 50 1.25 -22.30 0.41
N GLY A 51 0.48 -23.08 -0.35
CA GLY A 51 -0.97 -22.87 -0.50
C GLY A 51 -1.30 -21.63 -1.33
N PHE A 52 -0.41 -21.18 -2.20
CA PHE A 52 -0.64 -20.06 -3.10
C PHE A 52 -1.34 -20.55 -4.37
N ARG A 53 -2.24 -19.73 -4.93
CA ARG A 53 -2.79 -20.01 -6.25
C ARG A 53 -1.77 -19.59 -7.30
N CYS A 54 -1.57 -20.44 -8.31
CA CYS A 54 -0.55 -20.23 -9.31
C CYS A 54 -1.15 -20.21 -10.72
N ASN A 55 -0.82 -19.18 -11.49
CA ASN A 55 -1.03 -19.14 -12.94
C ASN A 55 0.33 -19.16 -13.65
N ILE A 56 0.36 -19.70 -14.87
CA ILE A 56 1.58 -19.78 -15.67
C ILE A 56 1.31 -19.13 -17.02
N ALA A 57 2.18 -18.20 -17.40
CA ALA A 57 2.23 -17.61 -18.73
C ALA A 57 3.53 -18.01 -19.42
N ARG A 58 3.43 -18.32 -20.72
CA ARG A 58 4.59 -18.79 -21.53
C ARG A 58 5.07 -17.74 -22.52
N THR A 59 4.34 -16.64 -22.69
CA THR A 59 4.69 -15.52 -23.56
C THR A 59 4.39 -14.19 -22.88
N PRO A 60 5.00 -13.07 -23.31
CA PRO A 60 4.66 -11.73 -22.81
C PRO A 60 3.17 -11.41 -22.92
N GLU A 61 2.52 -11.79 -24.01
CA GLU A 61 1.11 -11.50 -24.28
C GLU A 61 0.21 -12.24 -23.28
N THR A 62 0.44 -13.55 -23.12
CA THR A 62 -0.31 -14.37 -22.14
C THR A 62 -0.08 -13.92 -20.70
N ALA A 63 1.11 -13.36 -20.39
CA ALA A 63 1.40 -12.80 -19.07
C ALA A 63 0.56 -11.54 -18.79
N VAL A 64 0.48 -10.62 -19.76
CA VAL A 64 -0.33 -9.41 -19.62
C VAL A 64 -1.83 -9.74 -19.57
N GLU A 65 -2.30 -10.67 -20.40
CA GLU A 65 -3.70 -11.14 -20.36
C GLU A 65 -4.04 -11.70 -18.98
N CYS A 66 -3.25 -12.65 -18.46
CA CYS A 66 -3.44 -13.21 -17.13
C CYS A 66 -3.46 -12.12 -16.04
N PHE A 67 -2.53 -11.16 -16.11
CA PHE A 67 -2.43 -10.07 -15.15
C PHE A 67 -3.63 -9.12 -15.17
N LEU A 68 -4.29 -8.95 -16.32
CA LEU A 68 -5.49 -8.12 -16.43
C LEU A 68 -6.75 -8.84 -15.97
N GLU A 69 -6.81 -10.17 -16.10
CA GLU A 69 -7.95 -10.98 -15.68
C GLU A 69 -8.03 -11.16 -14.16
N LYS A 70 -6.87 -11.24 -13.47
CA LYS A 70 -6.79 -11.51 -12.04
C LYS A 70 -5.79 -10.57 -11.37
N HIS A 71 -6.04 -10.24 -10.11
CA HIS A 71 -5.05 -9.53 -9.30
C HIS A 71 -3.98 -10.52 -8.83
N HIS A 72 -2.72 -10.28 -9.19
CA HIS A 72 -1.57 -11.04 -8.69
C HIS A 72 -0.76 -10.22 -7.69
N GLU A 73 -0.53 -10.76 -6.50
CA GLU A 73 0.37 -10.15 -5.51
C GLU A 73 1.84 -10.36 -5.87
N ILE A 74 2.16 -11.51 -6.48
CA ILE A 74 3.53 -11.88 -6.86
C ILE A 74 3.58 -12.28 -8.34
N ILE A 75 4.56 -11.76 -9.07
CA ILE A 75 4.87 -12.21 -10.42
C ILE A 75 6.33 -12.61 -10.48
N VAL A 76 6.62 -13.79 -10.99
CA VAL A 76 7.98 -14.29 -11.20
C VAL A 76 8.24 -14.29 -12.69
N ILE A 77 9.23 -13.53 -13.15
CA ILE A 77 9.59 -13.44 -14.57
C ILE A 77 10.95 -14.09 -14.80
N ASP A 78 10.99 -15.05 -15.71
CA ASP A 78 12.23 -15.72 -16.10
C ASP A 78 13.11 -14.80 -16.95
N GLY A 79 14.25 -14.38 -16.40
CA GLY A 79 15.28 -13.63 -17.08
C GLY A 79 16.55 -14.43 -17.39
N ARG A 80 16.55 -15.75 -17.18
CA ARG A 80 17.71 -16.61 -17.46
C ARG A 80 18.01 -16.74 -18.95
N HIS A 81 16.98 -16.64 -19.79
CA HIS A 81 17.05 -16.94 -21.21
C HIS A 81 16.39 -15.84 -22.05
N SER A 82 17.08 -14.70 -22.22
CA SER A 82 16.59 -13.55 -22.99
C SER A 82 16.22 -13.85 -24.45
N ARG A 83 16.72 -14.97 -25.01
CA ARG A 83 16.34 -15.45 -26.35
C ARG A 83 14.84 -15.70 -26.55
N TYR A 84 14.08 -15.93 -25.47
CA TYR A 84 12.63 -16.15 -25.57
C TYR A 84 11.84 -14.86 -25.47
N PHE A 85 12.18 -14.04 -24.48
CA PHE A 85 11.69 -12.67 -24.33
C PHE A 85 12.63 -11.89 -23.42
N GLU A 86 12.61 -10.58 -23.56
CA GLU A 86 13.34 -9.66 -22.67
C GLU A 86 12.52 -9.43 -21.38
N PRO A 87 13.00 -9.85 -20.21
CA PRO A 87 12.21 -9.81 -18.97
C PRO A 87 11.85 -8.38 -18.55
N GLU A 88 12.73 -7.40 -18.80
CA GLU A 88 12.46 -5.99 -18.52
C GLU A 88 11.34 -5.42 -19.39
N ALA A 89 11.18 -5.92 -20.62
CA ALA A 89 10.08 -5.50 -21.49
C ALA A 89 8.74 -5.99 -20.94
N VAL A 90 8.67 -7.24 -20.49
CA VAL A 90 7.47 -7.81 -19.84
C VAL A 90 7.14 -7.06 -18.55
N CYS A 91 8.15 -6.81 -17.71
CA CYS A 91 7.98 -6.04 -16.47
C CYS A 91 7.42 -4.64 -16.74
N ARG A 92 7.97 -3.91 -17.74
CA ARG A 92 7.46 -2.59 -18.13
C ARG A 92 6.02 -2.64 -18.64
N LEU A 93 5.65 -3.67 -19.41
CA LEU A 93 4.27 -3.86 -19.89
C LEU A 93 3.30 -4.03 -18.72
N ILE A 94 3.65 -4.88 -17.75
CA ILE A 94 2.83 -5.07 -16.54
C ILE A 94 2.75 -3.77 -15.74
N ARG A 95 3.89 -3.09 -15.51
CA ARG A 95 3.94 -1.83 -14.75
C ARG A 95 3.21 -0.66 -15.41
N ALA A 96 3.01 -0.69 -16.72
CA ALA A 96 2.22 0.31 -17.43
C ALA A 96 0.70 0.19 -17.13
N THR A 97 0.27 -0.88 -16.46
CA THR A 97 -1.13 -1.09 -16.08
C THR A 97 -1.41 -0.60 -14.65
N LYS A 98 -2.58 0.00 -14.42
CA LYS A 98 -2.97 0.60 -13.12
C LYS A 98 -2.96 -0.36 -11.92
N PRO A 99 -3.36 -1.66 -12.03
CA PRO A 99 -3.37 -2.57 -10.88
C PRO A 99 -1.97 -2.92 -10.36
N SER A 100 -0.92 -2.67 -11.15
CA SER A 100 0.42 -3.19 -10.90
C SER A 100 1.17 -2.52 -9.76
N GLU A 101 0.73 -1.38 -9.24
CA GLU A 101 1.48 -0.62 -8.22
C GLU A 101 1.78 -1.45 -6.95
N ASN A 102 0.91 -2.41 -6.63
CA ASN A 102 1.01 -3.23 -5.42
C ASN A 102 1.44 -4.68 -5.71
N THR A 103 1.95 -4.95 -6.91
CA THR A 103 2.45 -6.28 -7.26
C THR A 103 3.97 -6.33 -7.06
N VAL A 104 4.43 -7.37 -6.39
CA VAL A 104 5.85 -7.68 -6.26
C VAL A 104 6.29 -8.45 -7.49
N ILE A 105 7.25 -7.90 -8.25
CA ILE A 105 7.77 -8.56 -9.46
C ILE A 105 9.20 -9.03 -9.19
N LEU A 106 9.41 -10.34 -9.25
CA LEU A 106 10.67 -11.04 -9.03
C LEU A 106 11.31 -11.40 -10.36
N ALA A 107 12.56 -10.97 -10.60
CA ALA A 107 13.34 -11.40 -11.75
C ALA A 107 14.18 -12.64 -11.41
N VAL A 108 14.02 -13.73 -12.16
CA VAL A 108 14.91 -14.91 -12.05
C VAL A 108 16.10 -14.72 -12.98
N LEU A 109 17.31 -14.72 -12.44
CA LEU A 109 18.54 -14.43 -13.17
C LEU A 109 19.46 -15.66 -13.20
N PRO A 110 20.28 -15.84 -14.25
CA PRO A 110 21.17 -16.99 -14.34
C PRO A 110 22.25 -16.93 -13.26
N GLN A 111 22.66 -18.08 -12.75
CA GLN A 111 23.80 -18.16 -11.84
C GLN A 111 25.09 -17.86 -12.61
N LYS A 112 25.79 -16.78 -12.22
CA LYS A 112 27.11 -16.46 -12.76
C LYS A 112 28.22 -17.24 -12.04
N ALA A 113 29.33 -17.45 -12.73
CA ALA A 113 30.54 -18.03 -12.14
C ALA A 113 31.10 -17.09 -11.05
N ALA A 114 31.75 -17.67 -10.04
CA ALA A 114 32.19 -16.97 -8.83
C ALA A 114 33.25 -15.87 -9.07
N ASP A 115 33.87 -15.87 -10.25
CA ASP A 115 34.90 -14.94 -10.69
C ASP A 115 34.34 -13.74 -11.48
N GLN A 116 33.04 -13.72 -11.81
CA GLN A 116 32.41 -12.62 -12.50
C GLN A 116 31.91 -11.55 -11.54
N GLU A 117 32.10 -10.28 -11.92
CA GLU A 117 31.56 -9.15 -11.17
C GLU A 117 30.02 -9.20 -11.13
N GLU A 118 29.46 -8.98 -9.94
CA GLU A 118 28.03 -9.01 -9.74
C GLU A 118 27.38 -7.79 -10.40
N PRO A 119 26.43 -7.98 -11.34
CA PRO A 119 25.85 -6.87 -12.07
C PRO A 119 24.99 -6.01 -11.14
N SER A 120 24.98 -4.70 -11.41
CA SER A 120 24.08 -3.77 -10.73
C SER A 120 22.62 -4.18 -10.93
N VAL A 121 21.83 -4.07 -9.85
CA VAL A 121 20.38 -4.30 -9.89
C VAL A 121 19.60 -3.09 -10.43
N LEU A 122 20.26 -1.94 -10.63
CA LEU A 122 19.60 -0.70 -11.04
C LEU A 122 18.79 -0.84 -12.35
N PRO A 123 19.25 -1.52 -13.40
CA PRO A 123 18.45 -1.71 -14.62
C PRO A 123 17.13 -2.45 -14.36
N LEU A 124 17.13 -3.44 -13.46
CA LEU A 124 15.93 -4.18 -13.08
C LEU A 124 14.96 -3.29 -12.31
N LEU A 125 15.47 -2.50 -11.36
CA LEU A 125 14.65 -1.53 -10.62
C LEU A 125 14.05 -0.48 -11.55
N CYS A 126 14.81 0.04 -12.51
CA CYS A 126 14.32 0.98 -13.52
C CYS A 126 13.26 0.37 -14.44
N ALA A 127 13.31 -0.94 -14.71
CA ALA A 127 12.27 -1.65 -15.43
C ALA A 127 11.02 -1.92 -14.57
N GLY A 128 11.13 -1.78 -13.24
CA GLY A 128 10.05 -1.94 -12.28
C GLY A 128 10.05 -3.28 -11.54
N PHE A 129 11.13 -4.05 -11.60
CA PHE A 129 11.28 -5.21 -10.73
C PHE A 129 11.42 -4.77 -9.28
N SER A 130 10.85 -5.56 -8.37
CA SER A 130 10.98 -5.35 -6.93
C SER A 130 12.20 -6.06 -6.37
N ARG A 131 12.57 -7.20 -6.96
CA ARG A 131 13.58 -8.11 -6.41
C ARG A 131 14.20 -8.99 -7.49
N ARG A 132 15.40 -9.51 -7.21
CA ARG A 132 16.05 -10.55 -8.02
C ARG A 132 16.13 -11.87 -7.24
N PHE A 133 16.07 -12.97 -7.97
CA PHE A 133 16.35 -14.32 -7.48
C PHE A 133 17.39 -14.95 -8.42
N VAL A 134 18.50 -15.41 -7.86
CA VAL A 134 19.50 -16.14 -8.65
C VAL A 134 19.02 -17.57 -8.82
N GLU A 135 19.11 -18.09 -10.04
CA GLU A 135 18.66 -19.43 -10.42
C GLU A 135 19.07 -20.48 -9.39
N ASN A 136 18.06 -21.17 -8.88
CA ASN A 136 18.16 -22.25 -7.93
C ASN A 136 16.90 -23.12 -8.05
N SER A 137 17.06 -24.30 -8.66
CA SER A 137 15.97 -25.26 -8.90
C SER A 137 15.55 -26.05 -7.66
N SER A 138 16.05 -25.70 -6.47
CA SER A 138 15.54 -26.25 -5.22
C SER A 138 14.15 -25.67 -4.91
N VAL A 139 13.15 -26.55 -4.80
CA VAL A 139 11.80 -26.19 -4.33
C VAL A 139 11.86 -25.45 -2.99
N SER A 140 12.79 -25.84 -2.10
CA SER A 140 12.93 -25.19 -0.79
C SER A 140 13.48 -23.77 -0.90
N ALA A 141 14.37 -23.50 -1.86
CA ALA A 141 14.87 -22.15 -2.10
C ALA A 141 13.76 -21.23 -2.64
N CYS A 142 13.01 -21.71 -3.64
CA CYS A 142 11.86 -20.99 -4.19
C CYS A 142 10.77 -20.75 -3.13
N TYR A 143 10.48 -21.76 -2.30
CA TYR A 143 9.52 -21.66 -1.20
C TYR A 143 9.93 -20.59 -0.18
N ASN A 144 11.19 -20.61 0.27
CA ASN A 144 11.68 -19.64 1.24
C ASN A 144 11.58 -18.21 0.68
N GLU A 145 11.91 -18.02 -0.59
CA GLU A 145 11.80 -16.72 -1.26
C GLU A 145 10.34 -16.23 -1.32
N LEU A 146 9.41 -17.09 -1.77
CA LEU A 146 7.99 -16.74 -1.85
C LEU A 146 7.38 -16.40 -0.48
N ILE A 147 7.72 -17.15 0.57
CA ILE A 147 7.24 -16.89 1.93
C ILE A 147 7.83 -15.60 2.49
N GLN A 148 9.09 -15.28 2.19
CA GLN A 148 9.68 -14.00 2.58
C GLN A 148 8.97 -12.83 1.92
N ILE A 149 8.65 -12.94 0.62
CA ILE A 149 7.89 -11.92 -0.12
C ILE A 149 6.49 -11.73 0.46
N ASP A 150 5.81 -12.85 0.78
CA ASP A 150 4.48 -12.81 1.43
C ASP A 150 4.53 -12.11 2.80
N HIS A 151 5.45 -12.53 3.68
CA HIS A 151 5.58 -11.96 5.03
C HIS A 151 6.19 -10.56 5.07
N GLY A 152 6.90 -10.15 4.02
CA GLY A 152 7.51 -8.83 3.88
C GLY A 152 6.62 -7.90 3.07
N GLU A 153 6.93 -7.79 1.78
CA GLU A 153 6.42 -6.79 0.86
C GLU A 153 4.90 -6.88 0.68
N VAL A 154 4.35 -8.09 0.48
CA VAL A 154 2.92 -8.27 0.19
C VAL A 154 2.06 -7.87 1.39
N ARG A 155 2.38 -8.36 2.60
CA ARG A 155 1.66 -7.96 3.82
C ARG A 155 1.82 -6.47 4.13
N CYS A 156 3.00 -5.89 3.91
CA CYS A 156 3.19 -4.45 4.07
C CYS A 156 2.30 -3.64 3.12
N GLN A 157 2.24 -4.03 1.85
CA GLN A 157 1.38 -3.39 0.85
C GLN A 157 -0.11 -3.58 1.18
N PHE A 158 -0.51 -4.76 1.67
CA PHE A 158 -1.88 -4.99 2.12
C PHE A 158 -2.27 -4.03 3.26
N LYS A 159 -1.42 -3.91 4.29
CA LYS A 159 -1.63 -2.96 5.40
C LYS A 159 -1.64 -1.52 4.94
N LEU A 160 -0.75 -1.14 4.02
CA LEU A 160 -0.72 0.21 3.46
C LEU A 160 -2.00 0.52 2.66
N ARG A 161 -2.49 -0.41 1.84
CA ARG A 161 -3.76 -0.28 1.13
C ARG A 161 -4.94 -0.11 2.09
N ALA A 162 -4.96 -0.90 3.17
CA ALA A 162 -5.95 -0.76 4.23
C ALA A 162 -5.91 0.65 4.85
N CYS A 163 -4.73 1.14 5.23
CA CYS A 163 -4.58 2.50 5.76
C CYS A 163 -5.02 3.57 4.74
N ASN A 164 -4.65 3.42 3.47
CA ASN A 164 -5.07 4.33 2.39
C ASN A 164 -6.59 4.36 2.23
N SER A 165 -7.30 3.24 2.44
CA SER A 165 -8.76 3.22 2.39
C SER A 165 -9.40 4.09 3.49
N ALA A 166 -8.79 4.14 4.68
CA ALA A 166 -9.23 5.03 5.75
C ALA A 166 -8.99 6.51 5.40
N PHE A 167 -7.85 6.84 4.77
CA PHE A 167 -7.62 8.19 4.24
C PHE A 167 -8.63 8.56 3.15
N THR A 168 -8.92 7.65 2.22
CA THR A 168 -9.96 7.84 1.21
C THR A 168 -11.33 8.09 1.86
N ALA A 169 -11.67 7.37 2.93
CA ALA A 169 -12.90 7.60 3.67
C ALA A 169 -12.93 9.01 4.33
N LEU A 170 -11.81 9.49 4.88
CA LEU A 170 -11.69 10.85 5.42
C LEU A 170 -11.84 11.93 4.34
N GLU A 171 -11.26 11.70 3.15
CA GLU A 171 -11.38 12.61 2.00
C GLU A 171 -12.83 12.74 1.51
N HIS A 172 -13.60 11.66 1.58
CA HIS A 172 -15.02 11.64 1.21
C HIS A 172 -15.98 11.95 2.37
N CYS A 173 -15.46 12.10 3.59
CA CYS A 173 -16.26 12.48 4.76
C CYS A 173 -16.90 13.85 4.53
N GLN A 174 -18.17 13.99 4.93
CA GLN A 174 -18.90 15.25 4.84
C GLN A 174 -18.67 16.17 6.04
N GLU A 175 -18.24 15.61 7.16
CA GLU A 175 -17.81 16.38 8.32
C GLU A 175 -16.39 16.90 8.09
N ALA A 176 -16.15 18.13 8.55
CA ALA A 176 -14.83 18.72 8.50
C ALA A 176 -13.90 18.03 9.50
N VAL A 177 -12.76 17.57 9.00
CA VAL A 177 -11.73 16.92 9.81
C VAL A 177 -10.44 17.70 9.65
N GLU A 178 -9.82 18.04 10.77
CA GLU A 178 -8.47 18.57 10.86
C GLU A 178 -7.64 17.74 11.84
N ILE A 179 -6.34 17.59 11.56
CA ILE A 179 -5.38 16.96 12.45
C ILE A 179 -4.26 17.97 12.67
N THR A 180 -3.90 18.17 13.93
CA THR A 180 -2.81 19.08 14.34
C THR A 180 -1.76 18.33 15.16
N SER A 181 -0.53 18.82 15.14
CA SER A 181 0.48 18.41 16.11
C SER A 181 0.15 18.92 17.51
N GLU A 182 0.92 18.48 18.51
CA GLU A 182 0.83 18.99 19.89
C GLU A 182 1.09 20.50 19.99
N ASP A 183 1.90 21.04 19.08
CA ASP A 183 2.18 22.48 18.93
C ASP A 183 1.13 23.21 18.09
N HIS A 184 -0.04 22.59 17.88
CA HIS A 184 -1.15 23.14 17.09
C HIS A 184 -0.82 23.44 15.62
N ILE A 185 0.21 22.79 15.07
CA ILE A 185 0.55 22.91 13.65
C ILE A 185 -0.39 22.01 12.85
N ILE A 186 -1.07 22.58 11.85
CA ILE A 186 -2.01 21.85 11.00
C ILE A 186 -1.24 20.86 10.11
N GLN A 187 -1.52 19.57 10.29
CA GLN A 187 -0.88 18.47 9.54
C GLN A 187 -1.78 17.90 8.45
N TYR A 188 -3.10 17.93 8.66
CA TYR A 188 -4.08 17.45 7.68
C TYR A 188 -5.39 18.22 7.81
N VAL A 189 -6.04 18.44 6.67
CA VAL A 189 -7.43 18.88 6.57
C VAL A 189 -8.09 18.12 5.42
N ASN A 190 -9.34 17.72 5.60
CA ASN A 190 -10.09 17.06 4.53
C ASN A 190 -10.82 18.07 3.61
N PRO A 191 -11.33 17.64 2.45
CA PRO A 191 -12.07 18.52 1.52
C PRO A 191 -13.33 19.16 2.12
N ALA A 192 -13.98 18.51 3.09
CA ALA A 192 -15.12 19.10 3.78
C ALA A 192 -14.73 20.33 4.62
N PHE A 193 -13.57 20.26 5.29
CA PHE A 193 -13.01 21.41 6.00
C PHE A 193 -12.76 22.58 5.04
N GLU A 194 -12.11 22.33 3.89
CA GLU A 194 -11.84 23.35 2.87
C GLU A 194 -13.13 24.03 2.40
N ARG A 195 -14.17 23.25 2.06
CA ARG A 195 -15.47 23.79 1.63
C ARG A 195 -16.15 24.59 2.73
N MET A 196 -16.10 24.11 3.97
CA MET A 196 -16.76 24.75 5.11
C MET A 196 -16.08 26.07 5.49
N MET A 197 -14.74 26.09 5.49
CA MET A 197 -13.93 27.21 5.97
C MET A 197 -13.49 28.17 4.86
N GLY A 198 -13.49 27.72 3.60
CA GLY A 198 -13.12 28.51 2.43
C GLY A 198 -11.61 28.62 2.18
N TYR A 199 -10.79 27.91 2.95
CA TYR A 199 -9.34 27.83 2.76
C TYR A 199 -8.97 26.61 1.92
N GLN A 200 -7.89 26.72 1.15
CA GLN A 200 -7.27 25.57 0.49
C GLN A 200 -6.23 24.95 1.43
N LYS A 201 -6.03 23.63 1.36
CA LYS A 201 -5.09 22.87 2.20
C LYS A 201 -3.67 23.44 2.12
N GLY A 202 -3.22 23.85 0.93
CA GLY A 202 -1.90 24.44 0.73
C GLY A 202 -1.69 25.78 1.46
N GLU A 203 -2.78 26.42 1.89
CA GLU A 203 -2.72 27.65 2.71
C GLU A 203 -2.68 27.35 4.21
N LEU A 204 -2.97 26.12 4.63
CA LEU A 204 -3.18 25.71 6.02
C LEU A 204 -2.08 24.79 6.53
N ILE A 205 -1.66 23.81 5.73
CA ILE A 205 -0.68 22.80 6.16
C ILE A 205 0.63 23.48 6.59
N GLY A 206 1.11 23.12 7.79
CA GLY A 206 2.33 23.67 8.38
C GLY A 206 2.15 24.99 9.13
N LYS A 207 0.95 25.57 9.17
CA LYS A 207 0.66 26.77 9.98
C LYS A 207 0.14 26.41 11.36
N GLU A 208 0.39 27.29 12.32
CA GLU A 208 -0.23 27.17 13.62
C GLU A 208 -1.73 27.56 13.54
N LEU A 209 -2.60 26.77 14.17
CA LEU A 209 -4.04 27.02 14.17
C LEU A 209 -4.40 28.42 14.71
N THR A 210 -3.57 28.97 15.59
CA THR A 210 -3.75 30.30 16.17
C THR A 210 -3.53 31.45 15.18
N GLU A 211 -2.85 31.21 14.05
CA GLU A 211 -2.69 32.17 12.97
C GLU A 211 -3.99 32.41 12.20
N LEU A 212 -4.95 31.47 12.28
CA LEU A 212 -6.25 31.66 11.69
C LEU A 212 -7.06 32.68 12.49
N PRO A 213 -7.77 33.60 11.82
CA PRO A 213 -8.63 34.57 12.49
C PRO A 213 -9.62 33.86 13.43
N LYS A 214 -9.67 34.30 14.68
CA LYS A 214 -10.61 33.77 15.68
C LYS A 214 -11.94 34.51 15.60
N SER A 215 -13.04 33.84 15.95
CA SER A 215 -14.29 34.54 16.21
C SER A 215 -14.25 35.17 17.60
N ASP A 216 -14.73 36.40 17.68
CA ASP A 216 -14.99 37.16 18.90
C ASP A 216 -16.19 36.63 19.70
N LYS A 217 -16.95 35.68 19.13
CA LYS A 217 -18.10 35.05 19.77
C LYS A 217 -17.73 33.93 20.76
N ASN A 218 -16.47 33.49 20.78
CA ASN A 218 -16.02 32.50 21.74
C ASN A 218 -15.81 33.13 23.12
N ARG A 219 -16.03 32.34 24.18
CA ARG A 219 -15.66 32.76 25.54
C ARG A 219 -14.14 32.91 25.65
N ALA A 220 -13.69 33.85 26.47
CA ALA A 220 -12.26 34.12 26.67
C ALA A 220 -11.49 32.89 27.21
N ASP A 221 -12.15 32.05 28.02
CA ASP A 221 -11.57 30.85 28.65
C ASP A 221 -11.70 29.57 27.80
N LEU A 222 -12.30 29.65 26.60
CA LEU A 222 -12.62 28.47 25.80
C LEU A 222 -11.36 27.71 25.36
N LEU A 223 -10.36 28.42 24.84
CA LEU A 223 -9.12 27.79 24.35
C LEU A 223 -8.33 27.16 25.50
N ASP A 224 -8.27 27.82 26.65
CA ASP A 224 -7.61 27.27 27.85
C ASP A 224 -8.32 26.01 28.35
N THR A 225 -9.65 25.99 28.28
CA THR A 225 -10.47 24.82 28.63
C THR A 225 -10.17 23.65 27.69
N ILE A 226 -10.15 23.90 26.38
CA ILE A 226 -9.80 22.90 25.37
C ILE A 226 -8.39 22.36 25.65
N ASN A 227 -7.39 23.23 25.72
CA ASN A 227 -6.00 22.86 25.94
C ASN A 227 -5.81 22.06 27.23
N THR A 228 -6.52 22.42 28.30
CA THR A 228 -6.47 21.68 29.57
C THR A 228 -7.07 20.27 29.44
N CYS A 229 -8.15 20.09 28.68
CA CYS A 229 -8.71 18.76 28.40
C CYS A 229 -7.73 17.92 27.59
N ILE A 230 -7.25 18.46 26.47
CA ILE A 230 -6.38 17.73 25.52
C ILE A 230 -5.06 17.33 26.19
N LYS A 231 -4.42 18.22 26.95
CA LYS A 231 -3.17 17.92 27.71
C LYS A 231 -3.36 16.83 28.77
N LYS A 232 -4.60 16.61 29.24
CA LYS A 232 -4.93 15.52 30.17
C LYS A 232 -5.31 14.21 29.46
N GLY A 233 -5.13 14.14 28.13
CA GLY A 233 -5.57 13.01 27.32
C GLY A 233 -7.09 12.85 27.27
N LYS A 234 -7.86 13.92 27.56
CA LYS A 234 -9.32 13.88 27.59
C LYS A 234 -9.89 14.54 26.34
N GLU A 235 -10.95 13.95 25.82
CA GLU A 235 -11.77 14.54 24.77
C GLU A 235 -12.43 15.84 25.27
N TRP A 236 -12.54 16.81 24.35
CA TRP A 236 -13.39 17.98 24.53
C TRP A 236 -14.48 18.00 23.44
N THR A 237 -15.72 18.30 23.83
CA THR A 237 -16.84 18.49 22.91
C THR A 237 -17.59 19.78 23.26
N GLY A 238 -17.93 20.59 22.26
CA GLY A 238 -18.65 21.84 22.50
C GLY A 238 -18.92 22.66 21.26
N ILE A 239 -19.43 23.87 21.49
CA ILE A 239 -19.66 24.86 20.43
C ILE A 239 -18.39 25.70 20.28
N TYR A 240 -17.90 25.81 19.05
CA TYR A 240 -16.80 26.69 18.67
C TYR A 240 -17.24 27.61 17.54
N TYR A 241 -16.92 28.90 17.65
CA TYR A 241 -17.13 29.85 16.57
C TYR A 241 -15.81 30.05 15.82
N ALA A 242 -15.73 29.52 14.61
CA ALA A 242 -14.59 29.73 13.73
C ALA A 242 -14.83 30.95 12.83
N ARG A 243 -13.75 31.50 12.24
CA ARG A 243 -13.87 32.52 11.18
C ARG A 243 -13.49 31.91 9.84
N LYS A 244 -14.39 32.03 8.86
CA LYS A 244 -14.13 31.61 7.48
C LYS A 244 -13.12 32.56 6.82
N LYS A 245 -12.55 32.12 5.70
CA LYS A 245 -11.71 32.98 4.83
C LYS A 245 -12.43 34.24 4.36
N SER A 246 -13.76 34.18 4.17
CA SER A 246 -14.59 35.34 3.81
C SER A 246 -14.67 36.40 4.91
N GLY A 247 -14.28 36.06 6.15
CA GLY A 247 -14.45 36.89 7.34
C GLY A 247 -15.70 36.55 8.15
N ASP A 248 -16.63 35.75 7.63
CA ASP A 248 -17.85 35.38 8.34
C ASP A 248 -17.57 34.46 9.54
N SER A 249 -18.31 34.65 10.64
CA SER A 249 -18.27 33.72 11.77
C SER A 249 -19.18 32.51 11.50
N LEU A 250 -18.63 31.32 11.68
CA LEU A 250 -19.34 30.05 11.56
C LEU A 250 -19.41 29.39 12.93
N GLN A 251 -20.63 29.05 13.37
CA GLN A 251 -20.83 28.21 14.54
C GLN A 251 -20.63 26.74 14.16
N GLN A 252 -19.86 26.02 14.95
CA GLN A 252 -19.54 24.62 14.75
C GLN A 252 -19.77 23.85 16.04
N HIS A 253 -20.27 22.62 15.92
CA HIS A 253 -20.20 21.64 17.01
C HIS A 253 -18.92 20.83 16.79
N VAL A 254 -17.97 20.96 17.70
CA VAL A 254 -16.62 20.42 17.53
C VAL A 254 -16.34 19.39 18.61
N ARG A 255 -15.74 18.28 18.20
CA ARG A 255 -15.17 17.25 19.06
C ARG A 255 -13.67 17.19 18.80
N ILE A 256 -12.87 17.35 19.84
CA ILE A 256 -11.40 17.33 19.79
C ILE A 256 -10.93 16.17 20.66
N THR A 257 -10.34 15.17 20.01
CA THR A 257 -9.86 13.95 20.67
C THR A 257 -8.33 13.92 20.57
N PRO A 258 -7.59 13.87 21.70
CA PRO A 258 -6.15 13.67 21.65
C PRO A 258 -5.84 12.28 21.08
N VAL A 259 -4.91 12.21 20.13
CA VAL A 259 -4.46 10.96 19.53
C VAL A 259 -3.00 10.76 19.87
N ILE A 260 -2.70 9.67 20.58
CA ILE A 260 -1.33 9.24 20.85
C ILE A 260 -0.96 8.22 19.78
N GLY A 261 0.08 8.52 18.98
CA GLY A 261 0.56 7.62 17.94
C GLY A 261 1.10 6.31 18.52
N GLN A 262 1.21 5.26 17.72
CA GLN A 262 1.81 3.99 18.18
C GLN A 262 3.31 4.09 18.50
N GLY A 263 3.96 5.21 18.18
CA GLY A 263 5.35 5.51 18.54
C GLY A 263 5.54 6.20 19.89
N GLY A 264 4.44 6.51 20.60
CA GLY A 264 4.46 7.46 21.73
C GLY A 264 4.20 8.88 21.27
#